data_AF-A0AAD6RWY2-F1
#
_entry.id   AF-A0AAD6RWY2-F1
#
_cell.length_a   1.000
_cell.length_b   1.000
_cell.length_c   1.000
_cell.angle_alpha   90.00
_cell.angle_beta   90.00
_cell.angle_gamma   90.00
#
_symmetry.space_group_name_H-M   'P 1'
#
loop_
_entity.id
_entity.type
_entity.pdbx_description
1 polymer ?
#
loop_
_entity_poly.entity_id
_entity_poly.type
_entity_poly.pdbx_seq_one_letter_code
_entity_poly.pdbx_strand_id
1 'polypeptide(L)'
;MADASGFLNVFIEVTKIRELTRSNKVTKVRYTPLKKCCGQFHGIDALLPHRPAGNFLVWCPACPEPGFNSDPNCLKTPSHLRHLNQSQRTLDGNHQCNQFSKNTDPDDVSLCAGNGYFPLDSVYQEYLKAVPNSTEKSTCNYLKVVNKQDKKKFKNMALTGTSDSPTPIMLWRWRSEITNLGLVLEFNLQIEVDDVDEVTTYDIACEYFVNLEKRFKAHFPDQGHQDSCTYLFGTAYMECIGHFHGETAEHYWPEANQLGPHVRQMNLGHRQDTIINHHGDWNHKKTMKLASALAEDIQEAKQKYLLNISFKDRVPEWRKMSRAVSKVGKDAVSVYKHHTMKGISPSPLRTYQLTRHQVPSQQAIYDKMIAEESNFGSTLIPKNKIAQFLEHGLRIQESQRKLKNLIRDTDEHELQSRKKEITSRTSKLKDQLAQFWQEQKHLILKVGDKVAIQTVAAPAIYNERLYLPSDLSQTEREAMGITKLALEEALIGRVTKHA
;
A
#
# COMPACT_ATOMS: atom_id res chain seq x y z
N MET A 1 63.39 -15.97 -23.07
CA MET A 1 62.03 -15.45 -22.81
C MET A 1 61.16 -16.64 -22.44
N ALA A 2 60.37 -16.58 -21.36
CA ALA A 2 59.43 -17.65 -21.05
C ALA A 2 58.24 -17.61 -22.01
N ASP A 3 57.64 -18.77 -22.31
CA ASP A 3 56.57 -18.86 -23.29
C ASP A 3 55.25 -18.23 -22.77
N ALA A 4 54.95 -17.04 -23.25
CA ALA A 4 53.69 -16.34 -22.95
C ALA A 4 52.47 -17.01 -23.63
N SER A 5 52.66 -17.80 -24.69
CA SER A 5 51.55 -18.45 -25.40
C SER A 5 50.98 -19.64 -24.60
N GLY A 6 51.84 -20.47 -24.00
CA GLY A 6 51.43 -21.52 -23.07
C GLY A 6 50.63 -20.97 -21.87
N PHE A 7 51.11 -19.89 -21.24
CA PHE A 7 50.37 -19.24 -20.14
C PHE A 7 49.02 -18.67 -20.60
N LEU A 8 48.96 -18.04 -21.78
CA LEU A 8 47.71 -17.52 -22.34
C LEU A 8 46.70 -18.64 -22.65
N ASN A 9 47.15 -19.74 -23.25
CA ASN A 9 46.31 -20.91 -23.56
C ASN A 9 45.76 -21.56 -22.29
N VAL A 10 46.58 -21.77 -21.25
CA VAL A 10 46.12 -22.29 -19.95
C VAL A 10 45.11 -21.33 -19.30
N PHE A 11 45.31 -20.01 -19.39
CA PHE A 11 44.35 -19.03 -18.86
C PHE A 11 43.01 -19.08 -19.62
N ILE A 12 43.04 -19.26 -20.94
CA ILE A 12 41.85 -19.44 -21.78
C ILE A 12 41.11 -20.73 -21.42
N GLU A 13 41.78 -21.87 -21.25
CA GLU A 13 41.13 -23.12 -20.84
C GLU A 13 40.53 -23.04 -19.43
N VAL A 14 41.27 -22.51 -18.45
CA VAL A 14 40.76 -22.32 -17.08
C VAL A 14 39.55 -21.38 -17.07
N THR A 15 39.50 -20.39 -17.96
CA THR A 15 38.33 -19.51 -18.12
C THR A 15 37.14 -20.26 -18.71
N LYS A 16 37.31 -20.97 -19.84
CA LYS A 16 36.27 -21.82 -20.45
C LYS A 16 35.72 -22.88 -19.50
N ILE A 17 36.58 -23.53 -18.70
CA ILE A 17 36.16 -24.53 -17.70
C ILE A 17 35.34 -23.87 -16.57
N ARG A 18 35.73 -22.66 -16.12
CA ARG A 18 34.95 -21.88 -15.14
C ARG A 18 33.59 -21.47 -15.71
N GLU A 19 33.51 -21.08 -16.97
CA GLU A 19 32.27 -20.73 -17.67
C GLU A 19 31.35 -21.93 -17.87
N LEU A 20 31.88 -23.07 -18.33
CA LEU A 20 31.13 -24.33 -18.41
C LEU A 20 30.61 -24.77 -17.03
N THR A 21 31.38 -24.58 -15.97
CA THR A 21 30.98 -24.88 -14.59
C THR A 21 29.92 -23.89 -14.06
N ARG A 22 30.04 -22.59 -14.40
CA ARG A 22 29.04 -21.55 -14.10
C ARG A 22 27.72 -21.85 -14.82
N SER A 23 27.77 -22.14 -16.11
CA SER A 23 26.61 -22.48 -16.95
C SER A 23 25.88 -23.73 -16.43
N ASN A 24 26.60 -24.82 -16.14
CA ASN A 24 26.02 -26.02 -15.55
C ASN A 24 25.35 -25.76 -14.20
N LYS A 25 25.94 -24.90 -13.35
CA LYS A 25 25.33 -24.50 -12.07
C LYS A 25 24.07 -23.65 -12.28
N VAL A 26 24.09 -22.65 -13.15
CA VAL A 26 22.89 -21.81 -13.42
C VAL A 26 21.74 -22.63 -13.99
N THR A 27 22.03 -23.51 -14.97
CA THR A 27 21.01 -24.34 -15.64
C THR A 27 20.38 -25.36 -14.69
N LYS A 28 21.17 -26.01 -13.83
CA LYS A 28 20.64 -26.98 -12.85
C LYS A 28 19.94 -26.31 -11.66
N VAL A 29 20.48 -25.20 -11.13
CA VAL A 29 19.99 -24.59 -9.87
C VAL A 29 18.82 -23.62 -10.07
N ARG A 30 18.68 -22.99 -11.25
CA ARG A 30 17.61 -22.01 -11.51
C ARG A 30 16.67 -22.42 -12.65
N TYR A 31 17.22 -22.65 -13.84
CA TYR A 31 16.42 -22.90 -15.04
C TYR A 31 15.60 -24.21 -14.96
N THR A 32 16.14 -25.25 -14.31
CA THR A 32 15.44 -26.53 -14.14
C THR A 32 14.24 -26.44 -13.16
N PRO A 33 14.35 -25.81 -11.96
CA PRO A 33 13.20 -25.47 -11.14
C PRO A 33 12.13 -24.65 -11.86
N LEU A 34 12.52 -23.58 -12.56
CA LEU A 34 11.59 -22.73 -13.33
C LEU A 34 10.74 -23.56 -14.31
N LYS A 35 11.38 -24.41 -15.12
CA LYS A 35 10.70 -25.31 -16.06
C LYS A 35 9.72 -26.27 -15.39
N LYS A 36 9.94 -26.68 -14.13
CA LYS A 36 8.97 -27.50 -13.38
C LYS A 36 7.81 -26.64 -12.88
N CYS A 37 8.08 -25.49 -12.27
CA CYS A 37 7.07 -24.61 -11.68
C CYS A 37 6.06 -24.06 -12.70
N CYS A 38 6.46 -23.83 -13.96
CA CYS A 38 5.57 -23.42 -15.05
C CYS A 38 5.02 -24.58 -15.90
N GLY A 39 5.32 -25.84 -15.56
CA GLY A 39 4.83 -27.03 -16.28
C GLY A 39 5.57 -27.38 -17.58
N GLN A 40 6.51 -26.57 -18.06
CA GLN A 40 7.30 -26.85 -19.28
C GLN A 40 8.07 -28.18 -19.22
N PHE A 41 8.59 -28.57 -18.05
CA PHE A 41 9.23 -29.87 -17.83
C PHE A 41 8.26 -31.05 -17.95
N HIS A 42 6.95 -30.78 -17.88
CA HIS A 42 5.87 -31.77 -17.90
C HIS A 42 5.06 -31.73 -19.21
N GLY A 43 5.51 -30.97 -20.22
CA GLY A 43 4.85 -30.90 -21.53
C GLY A 43 3.55 -30.10 -21.55
N ILE A 44 3.40 -29.07 -20.70
CA ILE A 44 2.17 -28.29 -20.55
C ILE A 44 1.60 -27.74 -21.86
N ASP A 45 2.44 -27.38 -22.83
CA ASP A 45 2.03 -26.87 -24.15
C ASP A 45 1.14 -27.87 -24.92
N ALA A 46 1.36 -29.18 -24.73
CA ALA A 46 0.53 -30.23 -25.35
C ALA A 46 -0.82 -30.43 -24.65
N LEU A 47 -0.99 -29.88 -23.44
CA LEU A 47 -2.22 -29.92 -22.67
C LEU A 47 -3.03 -28.62 -22.81
N LEU A 48 -2.35 -27.48 -23.00
CA LEU A 48 -2.93 -26.14 -23.06
C LEU A 48 -2.43 -25.39 -24.32
N PRO A 49 -2.77 -25.87 -25.53
CA PRO A 49 -2.23 -25.36 -26.80
C PRO A 49 -2.71 -23.95 -27.20
N HIS A 50 -3.64 -23.36 -26.44
CA HIS A 50 -4.03 -21.95 -26.56
C HIS A 50 -3.01 -20.99 -25.91
N ARG A 51 -2.10 -21.49 -25.06
CA ARG A 51 -1.04 -20.67 -24.46
C ARG A 51 0.20 -20.65 -25.36
N PRO A 52 0.98 -19.55 -25.38
CA PRO A 52 2.22 -19.47 -26.17
C PRO A 52 3.20 -20.60 -25.83
N ALA A 53 3.59 -21.38 -26.83
CA ALA A 53 4.49 -22.53 -26.63
C ALA A 53 5.87 -22.11 -26.09
N GLY A 54 6.44 -22.94 -25.22
CA GLY A 54 7.75 -22.70 -24.60
C GLY A 54 7.79 -21.56 -23.59
N ASN A 55 6.64 -21.07 -23.09
CA ASN A 55 6.58 -19.98 -22.11
C ASN A 55 6.96 -20.41 -20.68
N PHE A 56 7.59 -19.49 -19.94
CA PHE A 56 8.03 -19.66 -18.54
C PHE A 56 7.13 -18.95 -17.53
N LEU A 57 5.94 -18.48 -17.95
CA LEU A 57 4.99 -17.84 -17.05
C LEU A 57 4.31 -18.91 -16.19
N VAL A 58 4.17 -18.64 -14.90
CA VAL A 58 3.31 -19.45 -14.03
C VAL A 58 1.93 -18.82 -14.04
N TRP A 59 1.06 -19.37 -14.88
CA TRP A 59 -0.32 -18.94 -15.08
C TRP A 59 -1.17 -19.17 -13.81
N CYS A 60 -2.10 -18.26 -13.54
CA CYS A 60 -3.01 -18.36 -12.39
C CYS A 60 -4.26 -19.15 -12.80
N PRO A 61 -4.51 -20.38 -12.29
CA PRO A 61 -5.63 -21.20 -12.73
C PRO A 61 -7.01 -20.71 -12.23
N ALA A 62 -7.05 -19.62 -11.45
CA ALA A 62 -8.27 -18.95 -10.99
C ALA A 62 -8.59 -17.64 -11.75
N CYS A 63 -7.70 -17.16 -12.63
CA CYS A 63 -8.05 -16.08 -13.55
C CYS A 63 -8.95 -16.64 -14.67
N PRO A 64 -10.00 -15.92 -15.12
CA PRO A 64 -10.84 -16.36 -16.23
C PRO A 64 -10.04 -16.58 -17.51
N GLU A 65 -10.15 -17.78 -18.08
CA GLU A 65 -9.53 -18.24 -19.31
C GLU A 65 -10.59 -19.02 -20.12
N PRO A 66 -11.21 -18.38 -21.14
CA PRO A 66 -12.19 -18.98 -22.05
C PRO A 66 -11.71 -20.31 -22.65
N GLY A 67 -12.61 -21.30 -22.68
CA GLY A 67 -12.28 -22.65 -23.16
C GLY A 67 -11.45 -23.51 -22.21
N PHE A 68 -10.90 -22.95 -21.12
CA PHE A 68 -10.21 -23.71 -20.07
C PHE A 68 -11.01 -23.81 -18.75
N ASN A 69 -11.31 -22.68 -18.10
CA ASN A 69 -11.94 -22.65 -16.76
C ASN A 69 -13.20 -21.77 -16.67
N SER A 70 -13.57 -21.08 -17.74
CA SER A 70 -14.71 -20.15 -17.79
C SER A 70 -15.94 -20.79 -18.46
N ASP A 71 -17.14 -20.23 -18.23
CA ASP A 71 -18.38 -20.71 -18.87
C ASP A 71 -18.27 -20.66 -20.41
N PRO A 72 -18.74 -21.68 -21.17
CA PRO A 72 -18.66 -21.67 -22.64
C PRO A 72 -19.38 -20.50 -23.35
N ASN A 73 -20.20 -19.74 -22.63
CA ASN A 73 -20.88 -18.53 -23.10
C ASN A 73 -20.38 -17.26 -22.38
N CYS A 74 -19.24 -17.29 -21.68
CA CYS A 74 -18.65 -16.11 -21.02
C CYS A 74 -18.52 -14.91 -21.98
N LEU A 75 -18.16 -15.15 -23.24
CA LEU A 75 -18.02 -14.12 -24.29
C LEU A 75 -19.36 -13.47 -24.68
N LYS A 76 -20.48 -14.16 -24.43
CA LYS A 76 -21.85 -13.69 -24.68
C LYS A 76 -22.49 -13.08 -23.44
N THR A 77 -21.72 -12.88 -22.35
CA THR A 77 -22.26 -12.35 -21.09
C THR A 77 -22.87 -10.95 -21.30
N PRO A 78 -24.15 -10.73 -20.92
CA PRO A 78 -24.78 -9.41 -20.97
C PRO A 78 -23.94 -8.39 -20.21
N SER A 79 -23.86 -7.15 -20.71
CA SER A 79 -23.02 -6.08 -20.15
C SER A 79 -23.13 -5.94 -18.62
N HIS A 80 -24.35 -6.00 -18.08
CA HIS A 80 -24.64 -5.91 -16.65
C HIS A 80 -24.09 -7.06 -15.76
N LEU A 81 -23.63 -8.16 -16.38
CA LEU A 81 -23.09 -9.37 -15.73
C LEU A 81 -21.61 -9.64 -16.04
N ARG A 82 -20.95 -8.86 -16.92
CA ARG A 82 -19.57 -9.17 -17.38
C ARG A 82 -18.53 -9.25 -16.26
N HIS A 83 -18.76 -8.54 -15.15
CA HIS A 83 -17.99 -8.65 -13.90
C HIS A 83 -17.82 -10.09 -13.36
N LEU A 84 -18.66 -11.04 -13.79
CA LEU A 84 -18.56 -12.46 -13.41
C LEU A 84 -17.45 -13.23 -14.14
N ASN A 85 -17.03 -12.76 -15.32
CA ASN A 85 -16.02 -13.39 -16.18
C ASN A 85 -14.81 -12.47 -16.42
N GLN A 86 -14.67 -11.42 -15.61
CA GLN A 86 -13.75 -10.30 -15.83
C GLN A 86 -12.33 -10.59 -15.35
N SER A 87 -11.33 -10.33 -16.19
CA SER A 87 -9.92 -10.34 -15.78
C SER A 87 -9.58 -9.05 -15.03
N GLN A 88 -8.77 -9.14 -13.97
CA GLN A 88 -8.39 -8.00 -13.14
C GLN A 88 -6.87 -7.96 -12.94
N ARG A 89 -6.23 -6.83 -13.29
CA ARG A 89 -4.78 -6.64 -13.18
C ARG A 89 -4.42 -5.31 -12.51
N THR A 90 -3.29 -5.29 -11.83
CA THR A 90 -2.59 -4.06 -11.43
C THR A 90 -1.33 -3.93 -12.27
N LEU A 91 -1.01 -2.72 -12.73
CA LEU A 91 0.30 -2.37 -13.28
C LEU A 91 0.92 -1.30 -12.38
N ASP A 92 2.20 -1.44 -12.02
CA ASP A 92 2.93 -0.42 -11.25
C ASP A 92 4.45 -0.44 -11.51
N GLY A 93 5.23 0.46 -10.88
CA GLY A 93 6.65 0.70 -11.10
C GLY A 93 7.56 0.51 -9.87
N ASN A 94 8.17 -0.67 -9.75
CA ASN A 94 9.16 -0.94 -8.71
C ASN A 94 10.54 -0.30 -9.01
N HIS A 95 10.73 0.90 -8.46
CA HIS A 95 11.99 1.64 -8.55
C HIS A 95 13.12 1.14 -7.63
N GLN A 96 12.90 0.12 -6.78
CA GLN A 96 13.97 -0.47 -5.95
C GLN A 96 14.79 -1.50 -6.75
N CYS A 97 14.14 -2.19 -7.69
CA CYS A 97 14.73 -3.14 -8.64
C CYS A 97 15.55 -2.49 -9.78
N ASN A 98 16.15 -1.33 -9.55
CA ASN A 98 17.03 -0.62 -10.49
C ASN A 98 18.38 -1.37 -10.74
N GLN A 99 19.12 -0.97 -11.78
CA GLN A 99 20.41 -1.55 -12.18
C GLN A 99 21.41 -0.44 -12.53
N PHE A 100 22.65 -0.54 -12.02
CA PHE A 100 23.71 0.43 -12.34
C PHE A 100 24.15 0.35 -13.81
N SER A 101 24.53 1.50 -14.37
CA SER A 101 25.29 1.58 -15.60
C SER A 101 26.73 1.15 -15.35
N LYS A 102 27.19 0.18 -16.12
CA LYS A 102 28.51 -0.46 -15.98
C LYS A 102 28.90 -1.12 -17.30
N ASN A 103 30.16 -1.52 -17.41
CA ASN A 103 30.56 -2.48 -18.45
C ASN A 103 29.74 -3.76 -18.27
N THR A 104 29.08 -4.18 -19.34
CA THR A 104 28.26 -5.40 -19.40
C THR A 104 28.90 -6.36 -20.38
N ASP A 105 28.71 -7.64 -20.08
CA ASP A 105 29.10 -8.76 -20.93
C ASP A 105 28.04 -8.90 -22.04
N PRO A 106 28.39 -8.79 -23.34
CA PRO A 106 27.43 -8.89 -24.42
C PRO A 106 26.87 -10.32 -24.57
N ASP A 107 27.59 -11.33 -24.10
CA ASP A 107 27.21 -12.73 -24.21
C ASP A 107 26.36 -13.23 -23.01
N ASP A 108 26.17 -12.39 -21.98
CA ASP A 108 25.26 -12.68 -20.85
C ASP A 108 23.80 -12.41 -21.23
N VAL A 109 23.28 -13.26 -22.12
CA VAL A 109 21.87 -13.30 -22.57
C VAL A 109 20.99 -14.12 -21.61
N SER A 110 19.69 -13.84 -21.59
CA SER A 110 18.71 -14.55 -20.74
C SER A 110 18.42 -15.95 -21.29
N LEU A 111 18.53 -16.98 -20.44
CA LEU A 111 18.12 -18.36 -20.76
C LEU A 111 16.61 -18.50 -21.02
N CYS A 112 15.83 -17.52 -20.58
CA CYS A 112 14.39 -17.43 -20.84
C CYS A 112 14.09 -16.82 -22.22
N ALA A 113 15.06 -16.16 -22.88
CA ALA A 113 15.04 -15.72 -24.28
C ALA A 113 13.79 -14.94 -24.75
N GLY A 114 13.13 -14.20 -23.86
CA GLY A 114 11.89 -13.48 -24.16
C GLY A 114 10.58 -14.23 -23.85
N ASN A 115 10.65 -15.53 -23.60
CA ASN A 115 9.49 -16.39 -23.29
C ASN A 115 9.08 -16.36 -21.81
N GLY A 116 9.69 -15.48 -21.00
CA GLY A 116 9.41 -15.37 -19.56
C GLY A 116 8.66 -14.09 -19.24
N TYR A 117 8.89 -13.55 -18.04
CA TYR A 117 8.31 -12.27 -17.66
C TYR A 117 8.96 -11.08 -18.40
N PHE A 118 10.12 -11.20 -19.03
CA PHE A 118 10.69 -10.09 -19.83
C PHE A 118 10.60 -10.39 -21.33
N PRO A 119 10.44 -9.36 -22.18
CA PRO A 119 10.59 -9.48 -23.63
C PRO A 119 11.99 -9.92 -24.04
N LEU A 120 12.12 -10.35 -25.29
CA LEU A 120 13.41 -10.51 -25.96
C LEU A 120 14.14 -9.16 -26.03
N ASP A 121 15.46 -9.15 -25.79
CA ASP A 121 16.21 -7.90 -25.65
C ASP A 121 16.16 -7.05 -26.93
N SER A 122 16.40 -7.66 -28.10
CA SER A 122 16.40 -6.96 -29.40
C SER A 122 15.11 -6.19 -29.64
N VAL A 123 13.95 -6.84 -29.46
CA VAL A 123 12.62 -6.24 -29.59
C VAL A 123 12.45 -5.05 -28.64
N TYR A 124 12.92 -5.18 -27.40
CA TYR A 124 12.90 -4.08 -26.43
C TYR A 124 13.85 -2.92 -26.82
N GLN A 125 15.04 -3.19 -27.37
CA GLN A 125 15.94 -2.14 -27.87
C GLN A 125 15.38 -1.46 -29.14
N GLU A 126 14.66 -2.19 -29.98
CA GLU A 126 14.01 -1.63 -31.18
C GLU A 126 12.86 -0.70 -30.81
N TYR A 127 12.01 -1.10 -29.86
CA TYR A 127 11.02 -0.21 -29.27
C TYR A 127 11.64 1.07 -28.68
N LEU A 128 12.71 0.93 -27.90
CA LEU A 128 13.42 2.08 -27.32
C LEU A 128 14.09 3.02 -28.35
N LYS A 129 14.25 2.60 -29.62
CA LYS A 129 14.66 3.49 -30.72
C LYS A 129 13.48 4.21 -31.36
N ALA A 130 12.32 3.56 -31.42
CA ALA A 130 11.10 4.08 -32.05
C ALA A 130 10.37 5.12 -31.18
N VAL A 131 10.43 4.99 -29.85
CA VAL A 131 9.66 5.85 -28.94
C VAL A 131 10.40 7.15 -28.57
N PRO A 132 9.78 8.33 -28.74
CA PRO A 132 10.38 9.60 -28.34
C PRO A 132 10.48 9.77 -26.82
N ASN A 133 11.53 10.46 -26.36
CA ASN A 133 11.65 10.87 -24.97
C ASN A 133 10.55 11.87 -24.60
N SER A 134 9.62 11.48 -23.72
CA SER A 134 8.59 12.41 -23.25
C SER A 134 9.17 13.54 -22.39
N THR A 135 8.63 14.74 -22.57
CA THR A 135 8.93 15.96 -21.81
C THR A 135 7.78 16.39 -20.90
N GLU A 136 6.65 15.67 -20.94
CA GLU A 136 5.50 15.90 -20.06
C GLU A 136 5.89 15.69 -18.58
N LYS A 137 5.21 16.41 -17.68
CA LYS A 137 5.40 16.34 -16.23
C LYS A 137 4.08 15.93 -15.61
N SER A 138 4.09 14.99 -14.66
CA SER A 138 2.88 14.54 -13.95
C SER A 138 2.10 15.73 -13.40
N THR A 139 0.80 15.81 -13.71
CA THR A 139 -0.05 16.94 -13.29
C THR A 139 -0.77 16.67 -11.97
N CYS A 140 -0.91 15.40 -11.59
CA CYS A 140 -1.44 14.93 -10.30
C CYS A 140 -0.72 15.57 -9.10
N ASN A 141 -1.48 16.00 -8.09
CA ASN A 141 -0.95 16.73 -6.93
C ASN A 141 -0.02 15.89 -6.04
N TYR A 142 -0.24 14.58 -5.93
CA TYR A 142 0.63 13.67 -5.17
C TYR A 142 1.97 13.47 -5.90
N LEU A 143 1.89 13.17 -7.20
CA LEU A 143 3.03 12.87 -8.05
C LEU A 143 3.79 14.11 -8.57
N LYS A 144 3.38 15.33 -8.18
CA LYS A 144 4.26 16.52 -8.20
C LYS A 144 5.49 16.35 -7.29
N VAL A 145 5.49 15.39 -6.37
CA VAL A 145 6.69 14.93 -5.65
C VAL A 145 7.59 14.06 -6.55
N VAL A 146 7.04 13.32 -7.51
CA VAL A 146 7.81 12.54 -8.50
C VAL A 146 8.45 13.43 -9.57
N ASN A 147 7.80 14.52 -9.98
CA ASN A 147 8.47 15.61 -10.72
C ASN A 147 9.69 16.22 -9.98
N LYS A 148 9.80 15.96 -8.68
CA LYS A 148 10.94 16.31 -7.80
C LYS A 148 11.71 15.09 -7.28
N GLN A 149 11.41 13.86 -7.73
CA GLN A 149 12.26 12.72 -7.41
C GLN A 149 13.65 13.02 -7.95
N ASP A 150 14.63 12.88 -7.06
CA ASP A 150 15.96 13.39 -7.30
C ASP A 150 16.56 12.71 -8.53
N LYS A 151 16.76 13.42 -9.64
CA LYS A 151 17.42 12.85 -10.85
C LYS A 151 18.83 12.32 -10.51
N LYS A 152 19.38 12.77 -9.37
CA LYS A 152 20.57 12.25 -8.69
C LYS A 152 20.42 10.80 -8.19
N LYS A 153 19.25 10.35 -7.72
CA LYS A 153 18.94 8.97 -7.30
C LYS A 153 19.09 7.97 -8.44
N PHE A 154 18.71 8.38 -9.64
CA PHE A 154 18.79 7.58 -10.87
C PHE A 154 20.04 7.87 -11.71
N LYS A 155 20.94 8.76 -11.24
CA LYS A 155 22.21 9.04 -11.93
C LYS A 155 23.09 7.78 -11.93
N ASN A 156 23.72 7.53 -13.08
CA ASN A 156 24.53 6.33 -13.33
C ASN A 156 23.73 5.00 -13.24
N MET A 157 22.41 5.01 -13.41
CA MET A 157 21.61 3.79 -13.63
C MET A 157 21.51 3.46 -15.13
N ALA A 158 21.57 2.18 -15.48
CA ALA A 158 21.15 1.68 -16.78
C ALA A 158 19.62 1.55 -16.84
N LEU A 159 19.03 0.99 -15.77
CA LEU A 159 17.59 0.80 -15.58
C LEU A 159 17.17 1.42 -14.25
N THR A 160 16.08 2.18 -14.22
CA THR A 160 15.60 2.90 -13.03
C THR A 160 14.59 2.11 -12.18
N GLY A 161 14.28 0.87 -12.58
CA GLY A 161 13.35 -0.02 -11.89
C GLY A 161 12.89 -1.19 -12.77
N THR A 162 11.86 -1.89 -12.31
CA THR A 162 10.96 -2.71 -13.14
C THR A 162 9.55 -2.14 -13.12
N SER A 163 8.73 -2.49 -14.11
CA SER A 163 7.27 -2.45 -13.96
C SER A 163 6.80 -3.84 -13.56
N ASP A 164 5.93 -3.93 -12.56
CA ASP A 164 5.52 -5.16 -11.88
C ASP A 164 4.00 -5.36 -12.01
N SER A 165 3.55 -6.61 -12.19
CA SER A 165 2.13 -7.01 -12.20
C SER A 165 1.93 -8.33 -11.43
N PRO A 166 0.83 -8.51 -10.67
CA PRO A 166 0.69 -9.61 -9.70
C PRO A 166 0.05 -10.90 -10.26
N THR A 167 -0.44 -10.87 -11.49
CA THR A 167 -1.03 -11.99 -12.26
C THR A 167 -0.14 -12.28 -13.49
N PRO A 168 -0.35 -13.32 -14.32
CA PRO A 168 0.71 -13.82 -15.21
C PRO A 168 0.92 -12.96 -16.47
N ILE A 169 1.44 -11.74 -16.31
CA ILE A 169 1.87 -10.89 -17.42
C ILE A 169 3.05 -10.01 -17.00
N MET A 170 3.99 -9.97 -17.93
CA MET A 170 5.36 -9.44 -17.97
C MET A 170 5.82 -8.31 -17.01
N LEU A 171 7.10 -8.43 -16.63
CA LEU A 171 7.97 -7.46 -15.98
C LEU A 171 8.76 -6.67 -17.02
N TRP A 172 8.73 -5.35 -16.95
CA TRP A 172 9.37 -4.49 -17.95
C TRP A 172 10.50 -3.66 -17.35
N ARG A 173 11.52 -3.32 -18.13
CA ARG A 173 12.69 -2.58 -17.65
C ARG A 173 12.40 -1.07 -17.63
N TRP A 174 12.38 -0.44 -16.46
CA TRP A 174 12.05 1.00 -16.38
C TRP A 174 13.24 1.87 -16.85
N ARG A 175 12.96 2.89 -17.68
CA ARG A 175 13.97 3.88 -18.10
C ARG A 175 13.47 5.34 -18.12
N SER A 176 12.17 5.56 -18.33
CA SER A 176 11.49 6.84 -18.10
C SER A 176 10.02 6.63 -17.75
N GLU A 177 9.36 7.64 -17.16
CA GLU A 177 8.02 7.53 -16.52
C GLU A 177 6.83 7.34 -17.47
N ILE A 178 7.02 7.54 -18.79
CA ILE A 178 5.91 7.64 -19.76
C ILE A 178 6.06 6.66 -20.94
N THR A 179 7.28 6.29 -21.33
CA THR A 179 7.52 5.56 -22.59
C THR A 179 7.11 4.09 -22.58
N ASN A 180 7.00 3.46 -21.41
CA ASN A 180 6.89 1.99 -21.35
C ASN A 180 5.45 1.46 -21.27
N LEU A 181 4.47 2.22 -20.77
CA LEU A 181 3.11 1.69 -20.62
C LEU A 181 2.45 1.38 -21.98
N GLY A 182 2.86 2.08 -23.05
CA GLY A 182 2.49 1.73 -24.42
C GLY A 182 2.88 0.29 -24.77
N LEU A 183 4.15 -0.08 -24.55
CA LEU A 183 4.65 -1.44 -24.77
C LEU A 183 3.99 -2.48 -23.87
N VAL A 184 3.77 -2.13 -22.60
CA VAL A 184 3.08 -3.01 -21.64
C VAL A 184 1.69 -3.36 -22.18
N LEU A 185 0.91 -2.35 -22.58
CA LEU A 185 -0.42 -2.57 -23.15
C LEU A 185 -0.34 -3.30 -24.50
N GLU A 186 0.57 -2.91 -25.40
CA GLU A 186 0.75 -3.53 -26.71
C GLU A 186 1.16 -5.01 -26.65
N PHE A 187 2.02 -5.41 -25.71
CA PHE A 187 2.39 -6.81 -25.51
C PHE A 187 1.38 -7.60 -24.67
N ASN A 188 0.66 -6.95 -23.76
CA ASN A 188 -0.53 -7.55 -23.13
C ASN A 188 -1.64 -7.81 -24.17
N LEU A 189 -1.69 -7.03 -25.26
CA LEU A 189 -2.58 -7.22 -26.41
C LEU A 189 -2.05 -8.24 -27.45
N GLN A 190 -0.78 -8.67 -27.37
CA GLN A 190 -0.17 -9.65 -28.29
C GLN A 190 -0.10 -11.08 -27.73
N ILE A 191 -0.20 -11.26 -26.42
CA ILE A 191 -0.78 -12.49 -25.88
C ILE A 191 -2.26 -12.43 -26.28
N GLU A 192 -2.75 -13.43 -27.04
CA GLU A 192 -4.11 -13.39 -27.58
C GLU A 192 -5.11 -13.07 -26.47
N VAL A 193 -5.77 -11.91 -26.59
CA VAL A 193 -6.62 -11.41 -25.52
C VAL A 193 -7.91 -12.21 -25.54
N ASP A 194 -8.03 -13.10 -24.56
CA ASP A 194 -9.28 -13.73 -24.15
C ASP A 194 -10.43 -12.73 -24.27
N ASP A 195 -11.49 -13.09 -25.01
CA ASP A 195 -12.65 -12.23 -25.38
C ASP A 195 -13.52 -11.73 -24.18
N VAL A 196 -12.97 -11.71 -22.97
CA VAL A 196 -13.57 -11.24 -21.72
C VAL A 196 -13.16 -9.80 -21.38
N ASP A 197 -14.00 -9.09 -20.62
CA ASP A 197 -13.66 -7.74 -20.15
C ASP A 197 -12.40 -7.78 -19.24
N GLU A 198 -11.40 -6.94 -19.52
CA GLU A 198 -10.27 -6.69 -18.62
C GLU A 198 -10.42 -5.36 -17.87
N VAL A 199 -10.11 -5.37 -16.57
CA VAL A 199 -9.99 -4.19 -15.71
C VAL A 199 -8.57 -4.08 -15.20
N THR A 200 -7.86 -3.02 -15.62
CA THR A 200 -6.47 -2.77 -15.26
C THR A 200 -6.33 -1.45 -14.49
N THR A 201 -5.79 -1.51 -13.25
CA THR A 201 -5.49 -0.33 -12.43
C THR A 201 -4.04 0.14 -12.62
N TYR A 202 -3.86 1.47 -12.55
CA TYR A 202 -2.55 2.14 -12.52
C TYR A 202 -2.70 3.52 -11.86
N ASP A 203 -1.68 3.95 -11.13
CA ASP A 203 -1.70 5.14 -10.25
C ASP A 203 -2.04 6.46 -10.98
N ILE A 204 -1.67 6.55 -12.27
CA ILE A 204 -1.98 7.69 -13.17
C ILE A 204 -2.97 7.35 -14.29
N ALA A 205 -3.79 6.31 -14.12
CA ALA A 205 -4.76 5.87 -15.14
C ALA A 205 -5.65 7.01 -15.68
N CYS A 206 -6.04 7.99 -14.86
CA CYS A 206 -6.83 9.13 -15.33
C CYS A 206 -6.05 10.10 -16.24
N GLU A 207 -4.73 10.26 -16.08
CA GLU A 207 -3.91 11.04 -17.03
C GLU A 207 -3.78 10.31 -18.40
N TYR A 208 -4.05 9.00 -18.45
CA TYR A 208 -4.17 8.22 -19.69
C TYR A 208 -5.60 8.23 -20.26
N PHE A 209 -6.63 7.95 -19.46
CA PHE A 209 -8.02 7.82 -19.92
C PHE A 209 -8.62 9.10 -20.50
N VAL A 210 -8.20 10.30 -20.05
CA VAL A 210 -8.64 11.58 -20.65
C VAL A 210 -8.32 11.65 -22.16
N ASN A 211 -7.31 10.91 -22.62
CA ASN A 211 -6.74 11.03 -23.95
C ASN A 211 -6.62 9.70 -24.74
N LEU A 212 -7.05 8.56 -24.17
CA LEU A 212 -6.70 7.21 -24.64
C LEU A 212 -6.96 6.97 -26.15
N GLU A 213 -8.16 7.23 -26.65
CA GLU A 213 -8.50 6.97 -28.08
C GLU A 213 -7.68 7.85 -29.04
N LYS A 214 -7.32 9.06 -28.60
CA LYS A 214 -6.45 9.96 -29.37
C LYS A 214 -4.95 9.62 -29.14
N ARG A 215 -4.57 8.97 -28.02
CA ARG A 215 -3.22 8.42 -27.76
C ARG A 215 -2.85 7.33 -28.76
N PHE A 216 -3.82 6.51 -29.16
CA PHE A 216 -3.70 5.60 -30.30
C PHE A 216 -3.64 6.30 -31.68
N LYS A 217 -3.70 7.63 -31.77
CA LYS A 217 -3.84 8.37 -33.06
C LYS A 217 -2.96 9.62 -33.27
N ALA A 218 -2.48 10.35 -32.24
CA ALA A 218 -1.98 11.73 -32.45
C ALA A 218 -0.86 12.35 -31.56
N HIS A 219 -0.58 11.87 -30.34
CA HIS A 219 0.26 12.55 -29.30
C HIS A 219 -0.35 13.86 -28.65
N PHE A 220 0.13 14.29 -27.45
CA PHE A 220 -0.66 15.00 -26.38
C PHE A 220 -0.08 16.34 -25.86
N PRO A 221 -0.86 17.18 -25.10
CA PRO A 221 -1.26 17.03 -23.67
C PRO A 221 -2.82 16.98 -23.48
N ASP A 222 -3.52 17.09 -22.32
CA ASP A 222 -3.27 17.60 -20.95
C ASP A 222 -4.32 17.04 -19.91
N GLN A 223 -4.24 17.50 -18.64
CA GLN A 223 -5.18 17.47 -17.48
C GLN A 223 -5.20 16.25 -16.54
N GLY A 224 -5.19 16.51 -15.22
CA GLY A 224 -5.11 15.50 -14.16
C GLY A 224 -6.08 15.63 -12.98
N HIS A 225 -5.83 14.80 -11.96
CA HIS A 225 -6.80 14.33 -10.97
C HIS A 225 -7.44 15.41 -10.07
N GLN A 226 -8.75 15.24 -9.79
CA GLN A 226 -9.61 16.04 -8.92
C GLN A 226 -10.48 15.11 -8.04
N ASP A 227 -11.18 15.58 -7.01
CA ASP A 227 -12.07 14.76 -6.17
C ASP A 227 -13.09 13.92 -6.98
N SER A 228 -13.56 14.48 -8.09
CA SER A 228 -14.44 13.82 -9.06
C SER A 228 -13.83 12.56 -9.69
N CYS A 229 -12.50 12.49 -9.80
CA CYS A 229 -11.79 11.31 -10.31
C CYS A 229 -11.96 10.08 -9.42
N THR A 230 -12.17 10.25 -8.09
CA THR A 230 -12.45 9.13 -7.19
C THR A 230 -13.69 8.35 -7.63
N TYR A 231 -14.73 9.06 -8.05
CA TYR A 231 -16.00 8.46 -8.48
C TYR A 231 -15.97 8.07 -9.96
N LEU A 232 -15.27 8.83 -10.81
CA LEU A 232 -15.16 8.55 -12.25
C LEU A 232 -14.21 7.38 -12.60
N PHE A 233 -13.17 7.16 -11.79
CA PHE A 233 -12.09 6.20 -12.09
C PHE A 233 -11.82 5.18 -10.97
N GLY A 234 -12.48 5.29 -9.82
CA GLY A 234 -12.39 4.26 -8.78
C GLY A 234 -13.20 3.01 -9.16
N THR A 235 -12.52 1.86 -9.31
CA THR A 235 -13.12 0.57 -9.70
C THR A 235 -14.34 0.17 -8.85
N ALA A 236 -14.29 0.44 -7.55
CA ALA A 236 -15.40 0.20 -6.60
C ALA A 236 -16.69 1.01 -6.87
N TYR A 237 -16.64 2.01 -7.76
CA TYR A 237 -17.78 2.86 -8.14
C TYR A 237 -18.17 2.76 -9.61
N MET A 238 -17.35 2.12 -10.44
CA MET A 238 -17.70 1.83 -11.83
C MET A 238 -18.83 0.80 -11.89
N GLU A 239 -19.66 0.89 -12.93
CA GLU A 239 -20.65 -0.15 -13.20
C GLU A 239 -19.97 -1.36 -13.87
N CYS A 240 -20.45 -2.58 -13.57
CA CYS A 240 -19.94 -3.83 -14.13
C CYS A 240 -18.47 -4.17 -13.84
N ILE A 241 -17.93 -3.69 -12.71
CA ILE A 241 -16.61 -4.10 -12.22
C ILE A 241 -16.78 -4.89 -10.91
N GLY A 242 -16.10 -6.04 -10.81
CA GLY A 242 -16.01 -6.82 -9.57
C GLY A 242 -15.16 -6.10 -8.53
N HIS A 243 -15.44 -6.23 -7.22
CA HIS A 243 -14.74 -5.45 -6.20
C HIS A 243 -13.23 -5.75 -6.16
N PHE A 244 -12.43 -4.88 -6.79
CA PHE A 244 -11.02 -5.10 -7.04
C PHE A 244 -10.12 -4.27 -6.13
N HIS A 245 -9.12 -4.92 -5.52
CA HIS A 245 -8.09 -4.25 -4.75
C HIS A 245 -6.98 -3.75 -5.69
N GLY A 246 -7.04 -2.46 -6.03
CA GLY A 246 -6.17 -1.84 -7.03
C GLY A 246 -4.66 -1.95 -6.76
N GLU A 247 -4.25 -2.11 -5.51
CA GLU A 247 -2.84 -2.10 -5.06
C GLU A 247 -2.17 -3.48 -5.08
N THR A 248 -2.77 -4.49 -5.72
CA THR A 248 -2.32 -5.90 -5.61
C THR A 248 -0.89 -6.13 -6.17
N ALA A 249 -0.32 -5.19 -6.94
CA ALA A 249 1.10 -5.21 -7.31
C ALA A 249 2.05 -4.96 -6.12
N GLU A 250 1.71 -4.03 -5.22
CA GLU A 250 2.53 -3.69 -4.04
C GLU A 250 2.71 -4.88 -3.09
N HIS A 251 1.76 -5.82 -3.08
CA HIS A 251 1.77 -6.97 -2.14
C HIS A 251 3.02 -7.85 -2.27
N TYR A 252 3.66 -7.86 -3.44
CA TYR A 252 4.91 -8.59 -3.66
C TYR A 252 6.17 -7.74 -3.42
N TRP A 253 6.05 -6.42 -3.37
CA TRP A 253 7.19 -5.52 -3.21
C TRP A 253 8.09 -5.82 -2.01
N PRO A 254 7.60 -6.24 -0.82
CA PRO A 254 8.50 -6.63 0.28
C PRO A 254 9.53 -7.69 -0.11
N GLU A 255 9.18 -8.63 -1.00
CA GLU A 255 10.09 -9.66 -1.51
C GLU A 255 10.91 -9.16 -2.72
N ALA A 256 10.27 -8.46 -3.67
CA ALA A 256 10.97 -7.88 -4.83
C ALA A 256 12.07 -6.88 -4.41
N ASN A 257 11.81 -6.10 -3.37
CA ASN A 257 12.73 -5.08 -2.86
C ASN A 257 13.95 -5.69 -2.16
N GLN A 258 13.83 -6.89 -1.57
CA GLN A 258 14.98 -7.66 -1.08
C GLN A 258 15.84 -8.16 -2.26
N LEU A 259 15.22 -8.54 -3.38
CA LEU A 259 15.95 -8.93 -4.58
C LEU A 259 16.67 -7.74 -5.26
N GLY A 260 16.08 -6.54 -5.22
CA GLY A 260 16.59 -5.32 -5.86
C GLY A 260 18.10 -5.08 -5.70
N PRO A 261 18.65 -4.97 -4.47
CA PRO A 261 20.08 -4.81 -4.22
C PRO A 261 20.96 -5.91 -4.83
N HIS A 262 20.50 -7.16 -4.82
CA HIS A 262 21.25 -8.30 -5.35
C HIS A 262 21.37 -8.24 -6.89
N VAL A 263 20.28 -7.88 -7.58
CA VAL A 263 20.25 -7.81 -9.06
C VAL A 263 20.85 -6.51 -9.61
N ARG A 264 21.01 -5.48 -8.78
CA ARG A 264 21.48 -4.12 -9.15
C ARG A 264 22.86 -4.08 -9.83
N GLN A 265 23.72 -5.06 -9.54
CA GLN A 265 25.06 -5.19 -10.13
C GLN A 265 25.22 -6.39 -11.09
N MET A 266 24.18 -7.18 -11.33
CA MET A 266 24.24 -8.31 -12.26
C MET A 266 24.41 -7.84 -13.72
N ASN A 267 24.89 -8.76 -14.58
CA ASN A 267 24.77 -8.61 -16.03
C ASN A 267 23.31 -8.83 -16.48
N LEU A 268 23.01 -8.53 -17.74
CA LEU A 268 21.65 -8.19 -18.17
C LEU A 268 20.73 -9.41 -18.28
N GLY A 269 21.18 -10.48 -18.94
CA GLY A 269 20.46 -11.75 -19.03
C GLY A 269 20.36 -12.46 -17.69
N HIS A 270 21.47 -12.51 -16.94
CA HIS A 270 21.48 -13.11 -15.60
C HIS A 270 20.56 -12.36 -14.62
N ARG A 271 20.44 -11.03 -14.75
CA ARG A 271 19.45 -10.22 -14.02
C ARG A 271 18.02 -10.65 -14.38
N GLN A 272 17.69 -10.74 -15.68
CA GLN A 272 16.36 -11.15 -16.13
C GLN A 272 16.01 -12.55 -15.61
N ASP A 273 16.87 -13.54 -15.83
CA ASP A 273 16.64 -14.91 -15.37
C ASP A 273 16.44 -14.97 -13.86
N THR A 274 17.27 -14.25 -13.08
CA THR A 274 17.13 -14.22 -11.62
C THR A 274 15.77 -13.63 -11.21
N ILE A 275 15.36 -12.51 -11.80
CA ILE A 275 14.07 -11.87 -11.52
C ILE A 275 12.90 -12.80 -11.93
N ILE A 276 12.98 -13.44 -13.10
CA ILE A 276 11.99 -14.41 -13.61
C ILE A 276 11.82 -15.58 -12.63
N ASN A 277 12.92 -16.11 -12.07
CA ASN A 277 12.87 -17.20 -11.10
C ASN A 277 12.12 -16.82 -9.83
N HIS A 278 12.36 -15.63 -9.27
CA HIS A 278 11.68 -15.17 -8.06
C HIS A 278 10.18 -14.88 -8.27
N HIS A 279 9.79 -14.35 -9.43
CA HIS A 279 8.37 -14.13 -9.75
C HIS A 279 7.65 -15.44 -10.11
N GLY A 280 8.33 -16.37 -10.80
CA GLY A 280 7.83 -17.72 -11.04
C GLY A 280 7.60 -18.50 -9.75
N ASP A 281 8.54 -18.44 -8.81
CA ASP A 281 8.40 -19.02 -7.46
C ASP A 281 7.24 -18.37 -6.67
N TRP A 282 7.08 -17.05 -6.73
CA TRP A 282 5.94 -16.35 -6.10
C TRP A 282 4.58 -16.78 -6.68
N ASN A 283 4.44 -16.79 -8.01
CA ASN A 283 3.21 -17.25 -8.67
C ASN A 283 2.96 -18.75 -8.46
N HIS A 284 4.00 -19.57 -8.37
CA HIS A 284 3.87 -20.98 -8.03
C HIS A 284 3.42 -21.16 -6.57
N LYS A 285 3.95 -20.37 -5.63
CA LYS A 285 3.48 -20.34 -4.23
C LYS A 285 2.03 -19.86 -4.10
N LYS A 286 1.59 -18.88 -4.89
CA LYS A 286 0.17 -18.51 -5.01
C LYS A 286 -0.67 -19.71 -5.46
N THR A 287 -0.29 -20.36 -6.56
CA THR A 287 -0.97 -21.53 -7.12
C THR A 287 -1.07 -22.68 -6.11
N MET A 288 0.03 -22.99 -5.40
CA MET A 288 0.06 -24.04 -4.38
C MET A 288 -0.78 -23.73 -3.12
N LYS A 289 -1.00 -22.44 -2.80
CA LYS A 289 -1.83 -22.00 -1.66
C LYS A 289 -3.30 -21.72 -2.04
N LEU A 290 -3.62 -21.67 -3.33
CA LEU A 290 -4.91 -21.23 -3.86
C LEU A 290 -6.10 -21.98 -3.24
N ALA A 291 -5.99 -23.30 -3.08
CA ALA A 291 -7.06 -24.11 -2.49
C ALA A 291 -7.37 -23.75 -1.03
N SER A 292 -6.36 -23.41 -0.23
CA SER A 292 -6.55 -22.93 1.16
C SER A 292 -7.16 -21.54 1.18
N ALA A 293 -6.63 -20.61 0.36
CA ALA A 293 -7.14 -19.25 0.27
C ALA A 293 -8.62 -19.23 -0.12
N LEU A 294 -9.03 -19.95 -1.17
CA LEU A 294 -10.43 -20.05 -1.58
C LEU A 294 -11.33 -20.66 -0.50
N ALA A 295 -10.82 -21.58 0.33
CA ALA A 295 -11.57 -22.16 1.44
C ALA A 295 -11.75 -21.18 2.63
N GLU A 296 -10.84 -20.22 2.79
CA GLU A 296 -10.94 -19.10 3.74
C GLU A 296 -11.86 -18.00 3.19
N ASP A 297 -11.71 -17.64 1.91
CA ASP A 297 -12.57 -16.69 1.18
C ASP A 297 -14.05 -17.10 1.21
N ILE A 298 -14.35 -18.39 1.05
CA ILE A 298 -15.72 -18.93 1.16
C ILE A 298 -16.31 -18.75 2.57
N GLN A 299 -15.49 -18.74 3.62
CA GLN A 299 -15.97 -18.48 4.99
C GLN A 299 -16.24 -16.99 5.21
N GLU A 300 -15.36 -16.12 4.73
CA GLU A 300 -15.58 -14.67 4.79
C GLU A 300 -16.79 -14.25 3.93
N ALA A 301 -16.95 -14.84 2.74
CA ALA A 301 -18.10 -14.63 1.86
C ALA A 301 -19.43 -15.02 2.52
N LYS A 302 -19.46 -16.10 3.31
CA LYS A 302 -20.64 -16.48 4.12
C LYS A 302 -20.96 -15.43 5.19
N GLN A 303 -19.96 -14.89 5.87
CA GLN A 303 -20.14 -13.82 6.87
C GLN A 303 -20.65 -12.53 6.21
N LYS A 304 -20.02 -12.11 5.10
CA LYS A 304 -20.46 -10.98 4.25
C LYS A 304 -21.88 -11.16 3.73
N TYR A 305 -22.27 -12.37 3.33
CA TYR A 305 -23.63 -12.70 2.89
C TYR A 305 -24.68 -12.52 4.00
N LEU A 306 -24.39 -13.00 5.22
CA LEU A 306 -25.28 -12.80 6.37
C LEU A 306 -25.44 -11.32 6.72
N LEU A 307 -24.36 -10.53 6.66
CA LEU A 307 -24.43 -9.07 6.82
C LEU A 307 -25.29 -8.42 5.73
N ASN A 308 -25.13 -8.82 4.46
CA ASN A 308 -25.92 -8.31 3.33
C ASN A 308 -27.42 -8.64 3.45
N ILE A 309 -27.79 -9.79 4.03
CA ILE A 309 -29.20 -10.12 4.35
C ILE A 309 -29.81 -9.10 5.32
N SER A 310 -29.06 -8.57 6.30
CA SER A 310 -29.59 -7.54 7.22
C SER A 310 -30.01 -6.22 6.54
N PHE A 311 -29.62 -6.01 5.28
CA PHE A 311 -30.00 -4.85 4.47
C PHE A 311 -30.99 -5.19 3.35
N LYS A 312 -31.51 -6.43 3.29
CA LYS A 312 -32.39 -6.94 2.22
C LYS A 312 -33.53 -5.99 1.88
N ASP A 313 -34.19 -5.42 2.88
CA ASP A 313 -35.36 -4.55 2.70
C ASP A 313 -35.03 -3.20 2.04
N ARG A 314 -33.76 -2.81 2.01
CA ARG A 314 -33.27 -1.59 1.32
C ARG A 314 -32.88 -1.85 -0.13
N VAL A 315 -32.61 -3.11 -0.50
CA VAL A 315 -32.18 -3.51 -1.85
C VAL A 315 -33.19 -3.11 -2.94
N PRO A 316 -34.53 -3.20 -2.76
CA PRO A 316 -35.49 -2.73 -3.76
C PRO A 316 -35.38 -1.24 -4.09
N GLU A 317 -35.09 -0.40 -3.11
CA GLU A 317 -34.89 1.04 -3.33
C GLU A 317 -33.51 1.32 -3.94
N TRP A 318 -32.45 0.68 -3.42
CA TRP A 318 -31.09 0.81 -3.97
C TRP A 318 -31.01 0.36 -5.44
N ARG A 319 -31.80 -0.62 -5.87
CA ARG A 319 -31.89 -1.04 -7.28
C ARG A 319 -32.50 0.00 -8.22
N LYS A 320 -33.21 1.01 -7.71
CA LYS A 320 -33.71 2.15 -8.50
C LYS A 320 -32.67 3.24 -8.70
N MET A 321 -31.56 3.19 -7.95
CA MET A 321 -30.52 4.21 -7.96
C MET A 321 -29.48 3.89 -9.03
N SER A 322 -29.27 4.81 -9.98
CA SER A 322 -28.27 4.61 -11.05
C SER A 322 -26.85 4.59 -10.50
N ARG A 323 -26.09 3.52 -10.77
CA ARG A 323 -24.69 3.40 -10.38
C ARG A 323 -23.76 4.21 -11.28
N ALA A 324 -24.18 4.51 -12.51
CA ALA A 324 -23.39 5.24 -13.49
C ALA A 324 -23.01 6.64 -12.98
N VAL A 325 -21.72 6.97 -13.08
CA VAL A 325 -21.18 8.25 -12.64
C VAL A 325 -21.15 9.23 -13.81
N SER A 326 -21.78 10.40 -13.64
CA SER A 326 -21.81 11.45 -14.65
C SER A 326 -20.99 12.67 -14.23
N LYS A 327 -20.35 13.34 -15.19
CA LYS A 327 -19.55 14.54 -14.95
C LYS A 327 -20.38 15.79 -15.22
N VAL A 328 -20.53 16.66 -14.22
CA VAL A 328 -21.25 17.93 -14.30
C VAL A 328 -20.26 19.06 -14.04
N GLY A 329 -19.79 19.70 -15.10
CA GLY A 329 -18.71 20.69 -15.05
C GLY A 329 -17.38 20.06 -14.61
N LYS A 330 -16.83 20.52 -13.48
CA LYS A 330 -15.62 19.92 -12.86
C LYS A 330 -15.92 18.74 -11.94
N ASP A 331 -17.18 18.58 -11.54
CA ASP A 331 -17.57 17.68 -10.45
C ASP A 331 -18.23 16.38 -10.98
N ALA A 332 -18.27 15.35 -10.14
CA ALA A 332 -18.95 14.08 -10.42
C ALA A 332 -20.27 13.98 -9.66
N VAL A 333 -21.29 13.42 -10.30
CA VAL A 333 -22.55 12.98 -9.68
C VAL A 333 -22.54 11.46 -9.65
N SER A 334 -22.70 10.89 -8.45
CA SER A 334 -22.69 9.45 -8.20
C SER A 334 -23.54 9.16 -6.96
N VAL A 335 -24.26 8.04 -6.95
CA VAL A 335 -25.06 7.60 -5.79
C VAL A 335 -24.22 7.32 -4.54
N TYR A 336 -22.94 7.01 -4.72
CA TYR A 336 -21.98 6.80 -3.63
C TYR A 336 -21.41 8.12 -3.08
N LYS A 337 -21.60 9.24 -3.79
CA LYS A 337 -21.13 10.55 -3.37
C LYS A 337 -22.14 11.23 -2.45
N HIS A 338 -22.15 10.82 -1.19
CA HIS A 338 -22.99 11.44 -0.16
C HIS A 338 -22.56 12.88 0.12
N HIS A 339 -23.34 13.85 -0.38
CA HIS A 339 -23.22 15.26 -0.01
C HIS A 339 -23.36 15.44 1.50
N THR A 340 -22.45 16.19 2.11
CA THR A 340 -22.60 16.66 3.49
C THR A 340 -23.75 17.66 3.58
N MET A 341 -24.91 17.23 4.11
CA MET A 341 -25.93 18.16 4.56
C MET A 341 -25.34 19.07 5.65
N LYS A 342 -25.47 20.39 5.49
CA LYS A 342 -25.00 21.35 6.50
C LYS A 342 -25.69 21.05 7.83
N GLY A 343 -24.90 20.87 8.89
CA GLY A 343 -25.40 20.68 10.26
C GLY A 343 -25.60 19.23 10.70
N ILE A 344 -25.43 18.23 9.82
CA ILE A 344 -25.51 16.81 10.20
C ILE A 344 -24.11 16.20 10.23
N SER A 345 -23.76 15.53 11.33
CA SER A 345 -22.52 14.77 11.46
C SER A 345 -22.42 13.72 10.34
N PRO A 346 -21.25 13.51 9.70
CA PRO A 346 -21.14 12.55 8.61
C PRO A 346 -21.65 11.17 9.01
N SER A 347 -22.64 10.66 8.27
CA SER A 347 -23.11 9.28 8.41
C SER A 347 -21.93 8.30 8.20
N PRO A 348 -21.85 7.19 8.95
CA PRO A 348 -20.75 6.22 8.84
C PRO A 348 -20.63 5.51 7.47
N LEU A 349 -21.52 5.81 6.52
CA LEU A 349 -21.51 5.32 5.12
C LEU A 349 -20.42 5.95 4.23
N ARG A 350 -19.39 6.60 4.79
CA ARG A 350 -18.21 7.09 4.04
C ARG A 350 -17.13 6.01 3.93
N THR A 351 -17.50 4.82 3.44
CA THR A 351 -16.73 3.57 3.54
C THR A 351 -15.30 3.63 2.98
N TYR A 352 -15.04 4.50 1.99
CA TYR A 352 -13.71 4.70 1.40
C TYR A 352 -13.22 6.16 1.44
N GLN A 353 -13.98 7.09 2.01
CA GLN A 353 -13.47 8.43 2.28
C GLN A 353 -13.05 8.53 3.76
N LEU A 354 -11.77 8.20 4.00
CA LEU A 354 -11.02 8.71 5.15
C LEU A 354 -11.06 10.24 5.10
N THR A 355 -12.11 10.80 5.69
CA THR A 355 -12.36 12.23 5.69
C THR A 355 -11.33 12.83 6.62
N ARG A 356 -10.24 13.34 6.04
CA ARG A 356 -9.23 14.16 6.74
C ARG A 356 -9.86 15.50 7.14
N HIS A 357 -10.83 15.44 8.05
CA HIS A 357 -11.16 16.58 8.87
C HIS A 357 -9.85 17.07 9.49
N GLN A 358 -9.64 18.37 9.47
CA GLN A 358 -8.68 18.99 10.37
C GLN A 358 -9.24 18.84 11.78
N VAL A 359 -8.96 17.68 12.38
CA VAL A 359 -9.05 17.51 13.83
C VAL A 359 -8.10 18.58 14.39
N PRO A 360 -8.61 19.62 15.07
CA PRO A 360 -7.76 20.70 15.53
C PRO A 360 -6.72 20.12 16.48
N SER A 361 -5.46 20.52 16.34
CA SER A 361 -4.39 19.97 17.16
C SER A 361 -4.66 20.20 18.65
N GLN A 362 -4.05 19.37 19.52
CA GLN A 362 -4.14 19.55 20.97
C GLN A 362 -3.78 21.00 21.38
N GLN A 363 -2.79 21.61 20.72
CA GLN A 363 -2.45 23.02 20.88
C GLN A 363 -3.61 23.94 20.50
N ALA A 364 -4.21 23.77 19.30
CA ALA A 364 -5.31 24.63 18.85
C ALA A 364 -6.58 24.53 19.73
N ILE A 365 -6.81 23.40 20.40
CA ILE A 365 -7.86 23.30 21.44
C ILE A 365 -7.44 24.01 22.73
N TYR A 366 -6.22 23.81 23.19
CA TYR A 366 -5.69 24.49 24.38
C TYR A 366 -5.70 26.02 24.24
N ASP A 367 -5.28 26.54 23.09
CA ASP A 367 -5.32 27.97 22.75
C ASP A 367 -6.76 28.51 22.78
N LYS A 368 -7.72 27.73 22.26
CA LYS A 368 -9.16 28.05 22.31
C LYS A 368 -9.71 28.02 23.75
N MET A 369 -9.26 27.09 24.58
CA MET A 369 -9.66 27.03 25.99
C MET A 369 -9.09 28.20 26.80
N ILE A 370 -7.87 28.66 26.52
CA ILE A 370 -7.33 29.90 27.10
C ILE A 370 -8.17 31.13 26.69
N ALA A 371 -8.61 31.20 25.43
CA ALA A 371 -9.51 32.26 24.97
C ALA A 371 -10.89 32.19 25.64
N GLU A 372 -11.41 30.99 25.91
CA GLU A 372 -12.70 30.79 26.59
C GLU A 372 -12.61 31.05 28.11
N GLU A 373 -11.56 30.61 28.80
CA GLU A 373 -11.26 30.97 30.19
C GLU A 373 -11.08 32.48 30.38
N SER A 374 -10.47 33.16 29.40
CA SER A 374 -10.26 34.61 29.46
C SER A 374 -11.57 35.40 29.57
N ASN A 375 -12.69 34.83 29.09
CA ASN A 375 -14.03 35.41 29.12
C ASN A 375 -14.83 35.11 30.40
N PHE A 376 -14.37 34.20 31.28
CA PHE A 376 -15.07 33.96 32.54
C PHE A 376 -14.79 35.08 33.55
N GLY A 377 -15.86 35.62 34.13
CA GLY A 377 -15.81 36.64 35.19
C GLY A 377 -15.14 36.11 36.46
N SER A 378 -14.61 37.04 37.27
CA SER A 378 -13.79 36.80 38.46
C SER A 378 -14.18 35.58 39.29
N THR A 379 -13.42 34.49 39.12
CA THR A 379 -13.44 33.32 40.03
C THR A 379 -12.21 33.36 40.93
N LEU A 380 -12.26 32.60 42.04
CA LEU A 380 -11.15 32.47 42.99
C LEU A 380 -9.90 31.75 42.41
N ILE A 381 -9.99 31.23 41.18
CA ILE A 381 -8.91 30.51 40.49
C ILE A 381 -8.24 31.47 39.49
N PRO A 382 -6.91 31.63 39.48
CA PRO A 382 -6.21 32.46 38.49
C PRO A 382 -6.48 32.00 37.05
N LYS A 383 -6.61 32.97 36.12
CA LYS A 383 -6.89 32.70 34.70
C LYS A 383 -5.90 31.70 34.08
N ASN A 384 -6.40 30.87 33.17
CA ASN A 384 -5.67 29.86 32.38
C ASN A 384 -5.18 28.64 33.19
N LYS A 385 -5.50 28.55 34.50
CA LYS A 385 -5.04 27.42 35.34
C LYS A 385 -5.80 26.13 35.09
N ILE A 386 -7.03 26.18 34.59
CA ILE A 386 -7.86 24.99 34.36
C ILE A 386 -7.39 24.24 33.11
N ALA A 387 -7.20 24.93 31.98
CA ALA A 387 -6.64 24.38 30.75
C ALA A 387 -5.22 23.87 30.96
N GLN A 388 -4.36 24.60 31.70
CA GLN A 388 -3.02 24.13 32.08
C GLN A 388 -3.05 22.80 32.83
N PHE A 389 -3.92 22.68 33.84
CA PHE A 389 -4.05 21.46 34.64
C PHE A 389 -4.57 20.27 33.83
N LEU A 390 -5.60 20.48 32.99
CA LEU A 390 -6.13 19.43 32.11
C LEU A 390 -5.10 19.00 31.07
N GLU A 391 -4.37 19.93 30.46
CA GLU A 391 -3.33 19.58 29.48
C GLU A 391 -2.17 18.82 30.13
N HIS A 392 -1.75 19.24 31.34
CA HIS A 392 -0.69 18.58 32.10
C HIS A 392 -1.08 17.13 32.44
N GLY A 393 -2.29 16.91 32.96
CA GLY A 393 -2.80 15.57 33.26
C GLY A 393 -2.91 14.67 32.03
N LEU A 394 -3.40 15.19 30.89
CA LEU A 394 -3.50 14.42 29.65
C LEU A 394 -2.11 14.04 29.08
N ARG A 395 -1.12 14.94 29.17
CA ARG A 395 0.29 14.64 28.85
C ARG A 395 0.90 13.57 29.77
N ILE A 396 0.53 13.56 31.05
CA ILE A 396 0.95 12.50 32.00
C ILE A 396 0.29 11.16 31.61
N GLN A 397 -1.02 11.11 31.36
CA GLN A 397 -1.70 9.87 30.91
C GLN A 397 -1.11 9.33 29.59
N GLU A 398 -0.67 10.20 28.68
CA GLU A 398 0.04 9.79 27.46
C GLU A 398 1.43 9.21 27.78
N SER A 399 2.16 9.83 28.71
CA SER A 399 3.48 9.38 29.17
C SER A 399 3.41 8.04 29.91
N GLN A 400 2.38 7.82 30.73
CA GLN A 400 2.07 6.53 31.37
C GLN A 400 1.82 5.43 30.34
N ARG A 401 0.99 5.68 29.32
CA ARG A 401 0.74 4.75 28.20
C ARG A 401 2.03 4.42 27.44
N LYS A 402 2.83 5.44 27.10
CA LYS A 402 4.13 5.29 26.42
C LYS A 402 5.15 4.49 27.25
N LEU A 403 5.14 4.61 28.58
CA LEU A 403 5.99 3.82 29.48
C LEU A 403 5.48 2.38 29.60
N LYS A 404 4.17 2.17 29.76
CA LYS A 404 3.55 0.84 29.88
C LYS A 404 3.79 -0.04 28.65
N ASN A 405 3.67 0.54 27.45
CA ASN A 405 4.03 -0.16 26.21
C ASN A 405 5.52 -0.48 26.17
N LEU A 406 6.40 0.50 26.45
CA LEU A 406 7.86 0.26 26.43
C LEU A 406 8.31 -0.84 27.39
N ILE A 407 7.66 -0.98 28.55
CA ILE A 407 7.94 -2.07 29.50
C ILE A 407 7.56 -3.42 28.89
N ARG A 408 6.29 -3.61 28.49
CA ARG A 408 5.82 -4.86 27.84
C ARG A 408 6.69 -5.25 26.65
N ASP A 409 6.96 -4.29 25.75
CA ASP A 409 7.76 -4.53 24.55
C ASP A 409 9.22 -4.88 24.90
N THR A 410 9.70 -4.59 26.12
CA THR A 410 11.02 -4.98 26.64
C THR A 410 11.01 -6.31 27.39
N ASP A 411 9.90 -6.67 28.04
CA ASP A 411 9.68 -8.00 28.63
C ASP A 411 9.66 -9.08 27.52
N GLU A 412 9.15 -8.72 26.33
CA GLU A 412 9.19 -9.55 25.12
C GLU A 412 10.58 -9.60 24.46
N HIS A 413 11.37 -8.50 24.50
CA HIS A 413 12.65 -8.35 23.80
C HIS A 413 13.72 -7.66 24.67
N GLU A 414 14.56 -8.45 25.34
CA GLU A 414 15.48 -7.95 26.37
C GLU A 414 16.68 -7.15 25.79
N LEU A 415 16.60 -5.81 25.88
CA LEU A 415 17.62 -4.87 25.39
C LEU A 415 18.11 -3.93 26.50
N GLN A 416 19.42 -3.92 26.75
CA GLN A 416 20.06 -3.09 27.79
C GLN A 416 19.89 -1.58 27.56
N SER A 417 19.71 -1.15 26.30
CA SER A 417 19.35 0.24 25.95
C SER A 417 17.96 0.62 26.48
N ARG A 418 16.97 -0.27 26.31
CA ARG A 418 15.59 -0.05 26.77
C ARG A 418 15.51 0.01 28.29
N LYS A 419 16.29 -0.80 29.03
CA LYS A 419 16.36 -0.72 30.49
C LYS A 419 16.79 0.67 30.99
N LYS A 420 17.79 1.30 30.35
CA LYS A 420 18.19 2.69 30.66
C LYS A 420 17.10 3.71 30.31
N GLU A 421 16.40 3.50 29.19
CA GLU A 421 15.31 4.38 28.77
C GLU A 421 14.11 4.30 29.73
N ILE A 422 13.71 3.10 30.16
CA ILE A 422 12.66 2.87 31.16
C ILE A 422 12.99 3.64 32.44
N THR A 423 14.20 3.51 32.99
CA THR A 423 14.62 4.26 34.19
C THR A 423 14.52 5.78 33.99
N SER A 424 14.97 6.30 32.84
CA SER A 424 14.92 7.74 32.53
C SER A 424 13.49 8.27 32.40
N ARG A 425 12.62 7.54 31.68
CA ARG A 425 11.19 7.87 31.55
C ARG A 425 10.45 7.75 32.89
N THR A 426 10.76 6.74 33.70
CA THR A 426 10.21 6.56 35.05
C THR A 426 10.59 7.71 35.97
N SER A 427 11.83 8.21 35.94
CA SER A 427 12.22 9.37 36.75
C SER A 427 11.42 10.61 36.36
N LYS A 428 11.40 10.97 35.08
CA LYS A 428 10.64 12.13 34.58
C LYS A 428 9.16 12.06 34.92
N LEU A 429 8.57 10.86 34.85
CA LEU A 429 7.17 10.65 35.20
C LEU A 429 6.91 10.86 36.71
N LYS A 430 7.86 10.53 37.61
CA LYS A 430 7.77 10.88 39.03
C LYS A 430 7.76 12.39 39.23
N ASP A 431 8.66 13.10 38.55
CA ASP A 431 8.80 14.55 38.65
C ASP A 431 7.51 15.27 38.18
N GLN A 432 6.94 14.81 37.05
CA GLN A 432 5.67 15.31 36.52
C GLN A 432 4.48 15.02 37.44
N LEU A 433 4.36 13.80 37.96
CA LEU A 433 3.32 13.43 38.93
C LEU A 433 3.43 14.27 40.21
N ALA A 434 4.64 14.44 40.75
CA ALA A 434 4.88 15.25 41.94
C ALA A 434 4.42 16.71 41.73
N GLN A 435 4.67 17.31 40.57
CA GLN A 435 4.14 18.64 40.22
C GLN A 435 2.60 18.64 40.12
N PHE A 436 2.04 17.72 39.34
CA PHE A 436 0.59 17.60 39.12
C PHE A 436 -0.19 17.40 40.44
N TRP A 437 0.36 16.64 41.39
CA TRP A 437 -0.24 16.46 42.72
C TRP A 437 -0.22 17.71 43.59
N GLN A 438 0.67 18.69 43.36
CA GLN A 438 0.57 20.00 44.01
C GLN A 438 -0.50 20.86 43.33
N GLU A 439 -0.56 20.85 42.00
CA GLU A 439 -1.57 21.59 41.23
C GLU A 439 -3.00 21.11 41.54
N GLN A 440 -3.22 19.80 41.64
CA GLN A 440 -4.53 19.22 41.95
C GLN A 440 -5.06 19.63 43.33
N LYS A 441 -4.20 19.74 44.36
CA LYS A 441 -4.61 20.15 45.72
C LYS A 441 -5.29 21.51 45.75
N HIS A 442 -4.91 22.42 44.84
CA HIS A 442 -5.47 23.76 44.77
C HIS A 442 -6.69 23.87 43.83
N LEU A 443 -6.92 22.88 42.97
CA LEU A 443 -7.96 22.91 41.93
C LEU A 443 -9.11 21.93 42.17
N ILE A 444 -8.86 20.74 42.75
CA ILE A 444 -9.89 19.72 43.01
C ILE A 444 -9.74 19.13 44.43
N LEU A 445 -9.85 20.00 45.45
CA LEU A 445 -9.76 19.68 46.88
C LEU A 445 -10.50 18.39 47.31
N LYS A 446 -11.70 18.14 46.76
CA LYS A 446 -12.56 16.98 47.10
C LYS A 446 -12.05 15.61 46.62
N VAL A 447 -10.90 15.55 45.94
CA VAL A 447 -10.30 14.30 45.45
C VAL A 447 -9.24 13.75 46.43
N GLY A 448 -8.85 14.52 47.46
CA GLY A 448 -7.78 14.18 48.41
C GLY A 448 -7.86 12.78 49.01
N ASP A 449 -9.06 12.34 49.44
CA ASP A 449 -9.25 11.01 50.04
C ASP A 449 -8.92 9.87 49.05
N LYS A 450 -9.25 10.05 47.76
CA LYS A 450 -8.95 9.07 46.70
C LYS A 450 -7.45 9.03 46.40
N VAL A 451 -6.77 10.18 46.41
CA VAL A 451 -5.30 10.24 46.30
C VAL A 451 -4.65 9.54 47.49
N ALA A 452 -5.12 9.79 48.72
CA ALA A 452 -4.60 9.14 49.92
C ALA A 452 -4.76 7.61 49.88
N ILE A 453 -5.93 7.10 49.49
CA ILE A 453 -6.18 5.66 49.29
C ILE A 453 -5.22 5.08 48.24
N GLN A 454 -5.02 5.77 47.11
CA GLN A 454 -4.06 5.36 46.09
C GLN A 454 -2.61 5.39 46.58
N THR A 455 -2.22 6.38 47.38
CA THR A 455 -0.87 6.47 47.97
C THR A 455 -0.59 5.28 48.89
N VAL A 456 -1.58 4.84 49.68
CA VAL A 456 -1.47 3.63 50.51
C VAL A 456 -1.41 2.35 49.66
N ALA A 457 -2.16 2.29 48.55
CA ALA A 457 -2.15 1.15 47.63
C ALA A 457 -0.88 1.02 46.79
N ALA A 458 -0.06 2.08 46.69
CA ALA A 458 1.23 2.13 46.01
C ALA A 458 1.30 1.41 44.64
N PRO A 459 0.37 1.70 43.69
CA PRO A 459 0.38 1.07 42.37
C PRO A 459 1.64 1.45 41.58
N ALA A 460 1.98 0.64 40.57
CA ALA A 460 3.03 0.99 39.63
C ALA A 460 2.71 2.32 38.93
N ILE A 461 3.72 3.20 38.79
CA ILE A 461 3.59 4.60 38.34
C ILE A 461 2.84 4.82 37.01
N TYR A 462 2.89 3.84 36.09
CA TYR A 462 2.16 3.86 34.81
C TYR A 462 0.69 3.39 34.92
N ASN A 463 0.25 3.05 36.12
CA ASN A 463 -1.13 2.73 36.51
C ASN A 463 -1.66 3.69 37.61
N GLU A 464 -0.87 4.66 38.10
CA GLU A 464 -1.37 5.71 39.02
C GLU A 464 -2.49 6.50 38.35
N ARG A 465 -3.68 6.49 38.96
CA ARG A 465 -4.86 7.15 38.43
C ARG A 465 -4.82 8.63 38.76
N LEU A 466 -4.93 9.50 37.76
CA LEU A 466 -4.79 10.95 37.96
C LEU A 466 -6.03 11.61 38.59
N TYR A 467 -7.19 10.97 38.51
CA TYR A 467 -8.47 11.55 38.95
C TYR A 467 -8.81 12.86 38.22
N LEU A 468 -8.51 12.90 36.92
CA LEU A 468 -9.15 13.85 36.00
C LEU A 468 -10.68 13.59 35.98
N PRO A 469 -11.52 14.54 35.56
CA PRO A 469 -12.96 14.32 35.54
C PRO A 469 -13.38 13.03 34.80
N SER A 470 -12.68 12.66 33.72
CA SER A 470 -12.87 11.42 32.97
C SER A 470 -12.70 10.14 33.78
N ASP A 471 -11.87 10.16 34.84
CA ASP A 471 -11.70 9.04 35.76
C ASP A 471 -12.89 8.85 36.73
N LEU A 472 -13.67 9.91 36.96
CA LEU A 472 -14.75 9.95 37.94
C LEU A 472 -16.10 9.64 37.27
N SER A 473 -17.00 8.96 37.97
CA SER A 473 -18.39 8.75 37.51
C SER A 473 -19.17 10.06 37.46
N GLN A 474 -20.31 10.08 36.75
CA GLN A 474 -21.15 11.29 36.68
C GLN A 474 -21.58 11.78 38.07
N THR A 475 -22.04 10.87 38.93
CA THR A 475 -22.48 11.18 40.30
C THR A 475 -21.34 11.73 41.16
N GLU A 476 -20.11 11.22 40.98
CA GLU A 476 -18.92 11.80 41.65
C GLU A 476 -18.59 13.20 41.11
N ARG A 477 -18.67 13.44 39.80
CA ARG A 477 -18.44 14.79 39.21
C ARG A 477 -19.43 15.81 39.74
N GLU A 478 -20.69 15.42 39.87
CA GLU A 478 -21.78 16.25 40.39
C GLU A 478 -21.58 16.54 41.89
N ALA A 479 -21.33 15.52 42.72
CA ALA A 479 -21.03 15.70 44.15
C ALA A 479 -19.75 16.52 44.39
N MET A 480 -18.77 16.45 43.48
CA MET A 480 -17.54 17.24 43.53
C MET A 480 -17.72 18.66 42.98
N GLY A 481 -18.75 18.93 42.17
CA GLY A 481 -19.00 20.23 41.53
C GLY A 481 -18.19 20.48 40.25
N ILE A 482 -17.61 19.43 39.65
CA ILE A 482 -16.67 19.51 38.52
C ILE A 482 -17.31 19.17 37.16
N THR A 483 -18.64 19.14 37.06
CA THR A 483 -19.36 18.76 35.83
C THR A 483 -18.99 19.64 34.62
N LYS A 484 -18.70 20.95 34.83
CA LYS A 484 -18.20 21.85 33.77
C LYS A 484 -16.80 21.45 33.28
N LEU A 485 -15.89 21.18 34.22
CA LEU A 485 -14.51 20.73 33.94
C LEU A 485 -14.51 19.41 33.13
N ALA A 486 -15.49 18.54 33.37
CA ALA A 486 -15.66 17.30 32.62
C ALA A 486 -16.13 17.49 31.16
N LEU A 487 -16.87 18.56 30.87
CA LEU A 487 -17.24 18.92 29.49
C LEU A 487 -16.04 19.49 28.74
N GLU A 488 -15.25 20.32 29.42
CA GLU A 488 -14.01 20.90 28.89
C GLU A 488 -12.97 19.82 28.56
N GLU A 489 -12.69 18.89 29.48
CA GLU A 489 -11.81 17.74 29.22
C GLU A 489 -12.32 16.86 28.07
N ALA A 490 -13.64 16.62 27.99
CA ALA A 490 -14.24 15.78 26.94
C ALA A 490 -14.12 16.39 25.53
N LEU A 491 -13.86 17.70 25.40
CA LEU A 491 -13.54 18.33 24.13
C LEU A 491 -12.09 18.03 23.71
N ILE A 492 -11.13 18.07 24.65
CA ILE A 492 -9.71 17.73 24.39
C ILE A 492 -9.57 16.23 24.07
N GLY A 493 -10.19 15.36 24.89
CA GLY A 493 -10.04 13.90 24.81
C GLY A 493 -10.63 13.24 23.55
N ARG A 494 -11.38 13.99 22.72
CA ARG A 494 -11.85 13.55 21.40
C ARG A 494 -10.79 13.71 20.30
N VAL A 495 -9.77 14.55 20.51
CA VAL A 495 -8.67 14.77 19.55
C VAL A 495 -7.54 13.77 19.77
N THR A 496 -7.14 13.52 21.01
CA THR A 496 -6.03 12.63 21.39
C THR A 496 -6.33 11.13 21.25
N LYS A 497 -7.42 10.78 20.55
CA LYS A 497 -7.80 9.44 20.10
C LYS A 497 -7.92 9.31 18.57
N HIS A 498 -7.69 10.39 17.83
CA HIS A 498 -7.79 10.47 16.36
C HIS A 498 -6.53 11.10 15.72
N ALA A 499 -5.45 11.16 16.48
CA ALA A 499 -4.08 11.49 16.07
C ALA A 499 -3.14 10.43 16.68
#